data_AF-A0A848D8K5-F1
#
_entry.id   AF-A0A848D8K5-F1
#
_cell.length_a   1.000
_cell.length_b   1.000
_cell.length_c   1.000
_cell.angle_alpha   90.00
_cell.angle_beta   90.00
_cell.angle_gamma   90.00
#
_symmetry.space_group_name_H-M   'P 1'
#
loop_
_entity.id
_entity.type
_entity.pdbx_description
1 polymer ?
#
loop_
_entity_poly.entity_id
_entity_poly.type
_entity_poly.pdbx_seq_one_letter_code
_entity_poly.pdbx_strand_id
1 'polypeptide(L)' 'MRYTPVLACDPATDMGTLWQIARNHPHLRRWLIANPRADAEILEYVAQAGGPGVKEAFDVLFDDSPDDSAPGPAL' A
#
# COMPACT_ATOMS: atom_id res chain seq x y z
N MET A 1 -15.91 16.37 1.28
CA MET A 1 -15.66 14.92 1.44
C MET A 1 -14.51 14.73 2.42
N ARG A 2 -14.59 13.78 3.36
CA ARG A 2 -13.45 13.45 4.25
C ARG A 2 -12.88 12.10 3.81
N TYR A 3 -11.62 12.08 3.37
CA TYR A 3 -10.93 10.83 3.05
C TYR A 3 -10.48 10.13 4.33
N THR A 4 -10.61 8.81 4.36
CA THR A 4 -10.31 7.98 5.53
C THR A 4 -9.59 6.71 5.09
N PRO A 5 -8.88 6.02 6.02
CA PRO A 5 -8.29 4.71 5.74
C PRO A 5 -9.30 3.69 5.22
N VAL A 6 -10.50 3.66 5.80
CA VAL A 6 -11.57 2.73 5.41
C VAL A 6 -11.95 2.96 3.94
N LEU A 7 -12.17 4.22 3.55
CA LEU A 7 -12.45 4.57 2.15
C LEU A 7 -11.28 4.23 1.23
N ALA A 8 -10.04 4.45 1.69
CA ALA A 8 -8.83 4.21 0.89
C ALA A 8 -8.60 2.73 0.59
N CYS A 9 -9.02 1.80 1.45
CA CYS A 9 -8.93 0.34 1.22
C CYS A 9 -10.23 -0.28 0.67
N ASP A 10 -11.33 0.47 0.60
CA ASP A 10 -12.63 -0.08 0.21
C ASP A 10 -12.63 -0.47 -1.29
N PRO A 11 -12.96 -1.74 -1.62
CA PRO A 11 -13.08 -2.20 -3.01
C PRO A 11 -14.28 -1.60 -3.74
N ALA A 12 -15.17 -0.84 -3.11
CA ALA A 12 -16.21 -0.08 -3.80
C ALA A 12 -15.72 1.30 -4.27
N THR A 13 -14.60 1.80 -3.74
CA THR A 13 -14.07 3.12 -4.06
C THR A 13 -13.67 3.22 -5.54
N ASP A 14 -14.13 4.28 -6.20
CA ASP A 14 -13.84 4.51 -7.61
C ASP A 14 -12.41 4.99 -7.86
N MET A 15 -11.91 4.76 -9.08
CA MET A 15 -10.53 5.07 -9.45
C MET A 15 -10.19 6.57 -9.33
N GLY A 16 -11.14 7.46 -9.60
CA GLY A 16 -10.94 8.90 -9.47
C GLY A 16 -10.69 9.30 -8.01
N THR A 17 -11.47 8.73 -7.10
CA THR A 17 -11.28 8.89 -5.65
C THR A 17 -9.93 8.35 -5.19
N LEU A 18 -9.50 7.18 -5.67
CA LEU A 18 -8.18 6.62 -5.33
C LEU A 18 -7.04 7.55 -5.77
N TRP A 19 -7.11 8.12 -6.98
CA TRP A 19 -6.14 9.11 -7.46
C TRP A 19 -6.15 10.42 -6.65
N GLN A 20 -7.32 10.88 -6.21
CA GLN A 20 -7.41 12.04 -5.31
C GLN A 20 -6.70 11.78 -3.98
N ILE A 21 -6.89 10.57 -3.40
CA ILE A 21 -6.17 10.15 -2.19
C ILE A 21 -4.67 10.10 -2.46
N ALA A 22 -4.25 9.45 -3.55
CA ALA A 22 -2.85 9.29 -3.89
C ALA A 22 -2.12 10.64 -4.00
N ARG A 23 -2.71 11.61 -4.70
CA ARG A 23 -2.07 12.91 -4.96
C ARG A 23 -2.10 13.84 -3.76
N ASN A 24 -3.23 13.90 -3.05
CA ASN A 24 -3.49 14.97 -2.09
C ASN A 24 -3.39 14.55 -0.62
N HIS A 25 -3.34 13.25 -0.32
CA HIS A 25 -3.40 12.72 1.05
C HIS A 25 -2.23 11.76 1.33
N PRO A 26 -1.00 12.27 1.53
CA PRO A 26 0.19 11.43 1.71
C PRO A 26 0.09 10.45 2.89
N HIS A 27 -0.57 10.84 3.98
CA HIS A 27 -0.82 9.99 5.16
C HIS A 27 -1.79 8.83 4.89
N LEU A 28 -2.51 8.85 3.75
CA LEU A 28 -3.43 7.78 3.37
C LEU A 28 -2.87 6.83 2.31
N ARG A 29 -1.76 7.18 1.65
CA ARG A 29 -1.21 6.40 0.54
C ARG A 29 -0.92 4.94 0.90
N ARG A 30 -0.43 4.67 2.11
CA ARG A 30 -0.17 3.30 2.58
C ARG A 30 -1.40 2.39 2.53
N TRP A 31 -2.59 2.96 2.65
CA TRP A 31 -3.85 2.23 2.63
C TRP A 31 -4.29 1.87 1.21
N LEU A 32 -3.87 2.64 0.20
CA LEU A 32 -4.14 2.34 -1.21
C LEU A 32 -3.48 1.02 -1.64
N ILE A 33 -2.36 0.67 -1.00
CA ILE A 33 -1.61 -0.57 -1.25
C ILE A 33 -2.47 -1.81 -0.94
N ALA A 34 -3.35 -1.70 0.06
CA ALA A 34 -4.28 -2.76 0.44
C ALA A 34 -5.62 -2.70 -0.33
N ASN A 35 -5.82 -1.73 -1.23
CA ASN A 35 -7.06 -1.61 -1.98
C ASN A 35 -7.07 -2.55 -3.20
N PRO A 36 -8.00 -3.51 -3.30
CA PRO A 36 -8.08 -4.43 -4.45
C PRO A 36 -8.36 -3.76 -5.80
N ARG A 37 -8.88 -2.52 -5.79
CA ARG A 37 -9.12 -1.71 -6.99
C ARG A 37 -7.95 -0.82 -7.38
N ALA A 38 -6.94 -0.65 -6.52
CA ALA A 38 -5.74 0.07 -6.90
C ALA A 38 -5.00 -0.73 -7.98
N ASP A 39 -4.84 -0.12 -9.15
CA ASP A 39 -4.09 -0.72 -10.25
C ASP A 39 -2.59 -0.46 -10.10
N ALA A 40 -1.81 -1.07 -10.99
CA ALA A 40 -0.37 -0.93 -11.00
C ALA A 40 0.08 0.54 -11.11
N GLU A 41 -0.66 1.39 -11.83
CA GLU A 41 -0.33 2.81 -12.01
C GLU A 41 -0.42 3.59 -10.68
N ILE A 42 -1.49 3.36 -9.90
CA ILE A 42 -1.60 3.95 -8.56
C ILE A 42 -0.51 3.43 -7.63
N LEU A 43 -0.25 2.11 -7.64
CA LEU A 43 0.76 1.52 -6.76
C LEU A 43 2.15 2.04 -7.08
N GLU A 44 2.51 2.12 -8.36
CA GLU A 44 3.79 2.69 -8.81
C GLU A 44 3.91 4.15 -8.41
N TYR A 45 2.86 4.96 -8.63
CA TYR A 45 2.86 6.36 -8.18
C TYR A 45 3.05 6.46 -6.67
N VAL A 46 2.34 5.64 -5.87
CA VAL A 46 2.46 5.64 -4.41
C VAL A 46 3.86 5.24 -3.96
N ALA A 47 4.47 4.23 -4.59
CA ALA A 47 5.84 3.81 -4.30
C ALA A 47 6.85 4.94 -4.56
N GLN A 48 6.70 5.67 -5.67
CA GLN A 48 7.59 6.78 -6.04
C GLN A 48 7.34 8.04 -5.19
N ALA A 49 6.08 8.40 -4.99
CA ALA A 49 5.69 9.59 -4.23
C ALA A 49 5.90 9.44 -2.72
N GLY A 50 6.00 8.18 -2.24
CA GLY A 50 6.21 7.82 -0.85
C GLY A 50 5.08 8.30 0.08
N GLY A 51 5.34 8.31 1.37
CA GLY A 51 4.39 8.72 2.40
C GLY A 51 4.62 7.95 3.69
N PRO A 52 4.03 8.40 4.82
CA PRO A 52 4.20 7.70 6.08
C PRO A 52 3.69 6.25 6.01
N GLY A 53 4.57 5.27 6.24
CA GLY A 53 4.21 3.86 6.25
C GLY A 53 4.07 3.20 4.87
N VAL A 54 4.39 3.90 3.77
CA VAL A 54 4.23 3.36 2.41
C VAL A 54 5.20 2.21 2.15
N LYS A 55 6.48 2.39 2.47
CA LYS A 55 7.50 1.36 2.26
C LYS A 55 7.18 0.11 3.08
N GLU A 56 6.87 0.29 4.35
CA GLU A 56 6.53 -0.81 5.27
C GLU A 56 5.28 -1.55 4.81
N ALA A 57 4.29 -0.85 4.26
CA ALA A 57 3.09 -1.49 3.73
C ALA A 57 3.36 -2.28 2.43
N PHE A 58 4.25 -1.82 1.56
CA PHE A 58 4.70 -2.61 0.41
C PHE A 58 5.47 -3.85 0.88
N ASP A 59 6.41 -3.68 1.82
CA ASP A 59 7.18 -4.79 2.38
C ASP A 59 6.20 -5.81 3.01
N VAL A 60 5.25 -5.42 3.85
CA VAL A 60 4.29 -6.36 4.47
C VAL A 60 3.38 -7.08 3.46
N LEU A 61 2.94 -6.42 2.38
CA LEU A 61 1.94 -6.99 1.46
C LEU A 61 2.54 -7.73 0.27
N PHE A 62 3.80 -7.45 -0.08
CA PHE A 62 4.45 -8.03 -1.26
C PHE A 62 5.81 -8.66 -0.96
N ASP A 63 6.30 -8.64 0.28
CA ASP A 63 7.46 -9.44 0.66
C ASP A 63 7.08 -10.92 0.65
N ASP A 64 7.60 -11.61 -0.36
CA ASP A 64 7.48 -13.05 -0.55
C ASP A 64 8.79 -13.76 -0.16
N SER A 65 9.70 -13.07 0.54
CA SER A 65 10.98 -13.67 0.92
C SER A 65 10.75 -14.74 1.99
N PRO A 66 11.14 -16.01 1.74
CA PRO A 66 11.24 -16.98 2.82
C PRO A 66 12.34 -16.49 3.76
N ASP A 67 12.03 -16.43 5.06
CA ASP A 67 12.98 -16.11 6.12
C ASP A 67 14.16 -17.11 6.11
N ASP A 68 15.19 -16.81 5.31
CA ASP A 68 16.44 -17.57 5.21
C ASP A 68 17.39 -17.17 6.35
N SER A 69 16.83 -16.95 7.55
CA SER A 69 17.58 -16.59 8.76
C SER A 69 17.30 -17.51 9.95
N ALA A 70 16.54 -18.60 9.76
CA ALA A 70 16.54 -19.68 10.74
C ALA A 70 17.93 -20.36 10.74
N PRO A 71 18.72 -20.32 11.83
CA PRO A 71 19.92 -21.15 11.92
C PRO A 71 19.47 -22.61 11.75
N GLY A 72 20.00 -23.30 10.73
CA GLY A 72 19.73 -24.71 10.52
C GLY A 72 19.98 -25.51 11.81
N PRO A 73 19.26 -26.63 12.02
CA PRO A 73 19.39 -27.39 13.26
C PRO A 73 20.85 -27.78 13.44
N ALA A 74 21.42 -27.40 14.60
CA ALA A 74 22.77 -27.79 14.96
C ALA A 74 22.85 -29.33 14.94
N LEU A 75 23.60 -29.87 13.98
CA LEU A 75 24.00 -31.27 13.92
C LEU A 75 25.11 -31.55 14.94
#